data_AF-A0A7W1IEJ7-F1
#
_entry.id   AF-A0A7W1IEJ7-F1
#
_cell.length_a   1.000
_cell.length_b   1.000
_cell.length_c   1.000
_cell.angle_alpha   90.00
_cell.angle_beta   90.00
_cell.angle_gamma   90.00
#
_symmetry.space_group_name_H-M   'P 1'
#
loop_
_entity.id
_entity.type
_entity.pdbx_description
1 polymer ?
#
loop_
_entity_poly.entity_id
_entity_poly.type
_entity_poly.pdbx_seq_one_letter_code
_entity_poly.pdbx_strand_id
1 'polypeptide(L)'
;MNNLAFTDFTEYLKMLFGLQDDHPGSFFSRTCIEPTYNWDNGSVKDFLYNDNRIVIRIHSLFHFIAFKSYFVHALFSCFLSFIGSFFIYKSVKAFFNRKEVPLIIVITLFPTLWLYTGGLLKEGLTLFFLGMMLWCIKNCVNDPKKISGYLMLPMLLFISLLLKPYVLFYCAVVYSLFFILEKRSLKFKSLWFLSSLIFITLLVNFGALLMKDQGILQAAKKREKDFMDLSTGGIFLMDSVKFVRVPYDTTLVKRVKNKKDHYTIKEKVTFTYWEHSHQKDTLYCPSNPDTSTIYSLVYILPKAGSTVNVINGSSNFFIIGLRSLYYTTLHPFFYNAKGIMQQFASLENLLLCICFLISIVGIFSKGADKFPGIVFLFYGLSLFILIGFTTPNSGAIMRYRAPGAVFILMSALYFFDKIKFVFREKFN
;
A
#
# COMPACT_ATOMS: atom_id res chain seq x y z
N MET A 1 -2.47 -10.63 23.04
CA MET A 1 -3.88 -10.24 22.85
C MET A 1 -4.85 -11.34 23.27
N ASN A 2 -4.89 -12.51 22.63
CA ASN A 2 -5.89 -13.54 22.99
C ASN A 2 -5.79 -14.08 24.43
N ASN A 3 -4.59 -14.17 25.01
CA ASN A 3 -4.45 -14.50 26.42
C ASN A 3 -5.14 -13.46 27.34
N LEU A 4 -5.11 -12.17 26.97
CA LEU A 4 -5.82 -11.12 27.72
C LEU A 4 -7.33 -11.36 27.72
N ALA A 5 -7.90 -11.92 26.66
CA ALA A 5 -9.34 -12.19 26.64
C ALA A 5 -9.77 -13.16 27.75
N PHE A 6 -8.87 -14.04 28.21
CA PHE A 6 -9.14 -14.99 29.29
C PHE A 6 -8.76 -14.44 30.67
N THR A 7 -7.73 -13.60 30.77
CA THR A 7 -7.24 -13.06 32.05
C THR A 7 -7.93 -11.77 32.45
N ASP A 8 -8.16 -10.86 31.50
CA ASP A 8 -8.82 -9.57 31.68
C ASP A 8 -9.54 -9.16 30.40
N PHE A 9 -10.82 -9.51 30.32
CA PHE A 9 -11.66 -9.26 29.16
C PHE A 9 -11.85 -7.76 28.88
N THR A 10 -11.81 -6.91 29.92
CA THR A 10 -11.97 -5.46 29.76
C THR A 10 -10.76 -4.86 29.04
N GLU A 11 -9.55 -5.24 29.45
CA GLU A 11 -8.32 -4.82 28.78
C GLU A 11 -8.23 -5.38 27.35
N TYR A 12 -8.73 -6.60 27.12
CA TYR A 12 -8.87 -7.14 25.76
C TYR A 12 -9.77 -6.27 24.86
N LEU A 13 -10.93 -5.84 25.36
CA LEU A 13 -11.84 -4.96 24.61
C LEU A 13 -11.21 -3.59 24.35
N LYS A 14 -10.55 -2.99 25.35
CA LYS A 14 -9.80 -1.73 25.16
C LYS A 14 -8.77 -1.88 24.04
N MET A 15 -7.98 -2.96 24.06
CA MET A 15 -6.99 -3.24 23.02
C MET A 15 -7.62 -3.47 21.63
N LEU A 16 -8.78 -4.13 21.57
CA LEU A 16 -9.50 -4.39 20.34
C LEU A 16 -9.99 -3.10 19.66
N PHE A 17 -10.49 -2.15 20.44
CA PHE A 17 -10.97 -0.86 19.93
C PHE A 17 -9.88 0.21 19.82
N GLY A 18 -8.68 -0.04 20.35
CA GLY A 18 -7.61 0.95 20.33
C GLY A 18 -7.67 1.97 21.46
N LEU A 19 -8.38 1.64 22.55
CA LEU A 19 -8.58 2.47 23.74
C LEU A 19 -7.64 2.07 24.89
N GLN A 20 -6.58 1.31 24.60
CA GLN A 20 -5.62 0.87 25.60
C GLN A 20 -4.62 1.98 25.96
N ASP A 21 -4.08 1.91 27.18
CA ASP A 21 -3.09 2.86 27.68
C ASP A 21 -1.67 2.47 27.22
N ASP A 22 -1.19 3.16 26.18
CA ASP A 22 0.14 2.95 25.61
C ASP A 22 1.27 3.62 26.43
N HIS A 23 0.99 4.27 27.58
CA HIS A 23 2.00 4.97 28.38
C HIS A 23 3.09 4.02 28.93
N PRO A 24 4.38 4.40 28.89
CA PRO A 24 5.46 3.61 29.48
C PRO A 24 5.18 3.26 30.95
N GLY A 25 5.25 1.97 31.28
CA GLY A 25 4.99 1.47 32.64
C GLY A 25 3.52 1.20 32.97
N SER A 26 2.58 1.44 32.05
CA SER A 26 1.19 0.98 32.17
C SER A 26 1.14 -0.56 32.19
N PHE A 27 0.04 -1.12 32.69
CA PHE A 27 -0.19 -2.58 32.65
C PHE A 27 -0.10 -3.13 31.22
N PHE A 28 -0.68 -2.42 30.25
CA PHE A 28 -0.64 -2.79 28.85
C PHE A 28 0.77 -2.73 28.27
N SER A 29 1.52 -1.68 28.58
CA SER A 29 2.89 -1.51 28.11
C SER A 29 3.79 -2.68 28.54
N ARG A 30 3.76 -3.04 29.83
CA ARG A 30 4.55 -4.16 30.37
C ARG A 30 4.12 -5.52 29.83
N THR A 31 2.82 -5.74 29.70
CA THR A 31 2.28 -7.08 29.38
C THR A 31 2.25 -7.35 27.88
N CYS A 32 2.05 -6.31 27.06
CA CYS A 32 1.81 -6.46 25.62
C CYS A 32 2.79 -5.71 24.73
N ILE A 33 3.34 -4.56 25.13
CA ILE A 33 4.25 -3.78 24.27
C ILE A 33 5.70 -4.23 24.47
N GLU A 34 6.21 -4.24 25.70
CA GLU A 34 7.59 -4.62 26.02
C GLU A 34 8.01 -6.01 25.47
N PRO A 35 7.13 -7.04 25.48
CA PRO A 35 7.48 -8.33 24.88
C PRO A 35 7.46 -8.36 23.35
N THR A 36 7.02 -7.28 22.69
CA THR A 36 6.85 -7.22 21.24
C THR A 36 7.91 -6.33 20.59
N TYR A 37 8.47 -6.80 19.47
CA TYR A 37 9.52 -6.07 18.78
C TYR A 37 9.02 -4.99 17.80
N ASN A 38 7.78 -5.11 17.29
CA ASN A 38 7.28 -4.32 16.14
C ASN A 38 5.83 -3.84 16.30
N TRP A 39 5.38 -3.54 17.52
CA TRP A 39 4.01 -3.08 17.79
C TRP A 39 3.74 -1.64 17.31
N ASP A 40 4.76 -0.79 17.35
CA ASP A 40 4.72 0.58 16.88
C ASP A 40 5.79 0.81 15.80
N ASN A 41 5.51 1.67 14.84
CA ASN A 41 6.49 2.17 13.88
C ASN A 41 7.24 3.41 14.41
N GLY A 42 6.93 3.86 15.64
CA GLY A 42 7.58 4.98 16.31
C GLY A 42 7.13 6.35 15.80
N SER A 43 6.16 6.41 14.87
CA SER A 43 5.72 7.66 14.25
C SER A 43 4.20 7.87 14.33
N VAL A 44 3.75 8.38 15.48
CA VAL A 44 2.35 8.84 15.68
C VAL A 44 1.94 9.94 14.67
N LYS A 45 2.91 10.61 14.02
CA LYS A 45 2.72 11.80 13.17
C LYS A 45 2.84 11.57 11.66
N ASP A 46 2.68 10.34 11.19
CA ASP A 46 2.76 10.08 9.75
C ASP A 46 1.64 10.81 8.96
N PHE A 47 1.97 11.27 7.74
CA PHE A 47 1.03 12.02 6.90
C PHE A 47 -0.25 11.21 6.60
N LEU A 48 -0.09 9.90 6.36
CA LEU A 48 -1.14 8.90 6.25
C LEU A 48 -0.90 7.83 7.30
N TYR A 49 -1.86 7.65 8.20
CA TYR A 49 -1.86 6.59 9.20
C TYR A 49 -2.04 5.23 8.50
N ASN A 50 -1.20 4.25 8.83
CA ASN A 50 -1.21 2.92 8.21
C ASN A 50 -0.92 1.88 9.28
N ASP A 51 -1.97 1.41 9.94
CA ASP A 51 -1.84 0.64 11.16
C ASP A 51 -1.74 -0.87 10.89
N ASN A 52 -0.64 -1.50 11.32
CA ASN A 52 -0.49 -2.96 11.27
C ASN A 52 -1.40 -3.65 12.30
N ARG A 53 -1.80 -2.93 13.36
CA ARG A 53 -2.59 -3.45 14.48
C ARG A 53 -4.00 -3.83 14.06
N ILE A 54 -4.58 -3.24 13.02
CA ILE A 54 -5.92 -3.64 12.52
C ILE A 54 -5.94 -5.11 12.11
N VAL A 55 -4.90 -5.57 11.40
CA VAL A 55 -4.79 -6.97 10.99
C VAL A 55 -4.73 -7.85 12.23
N ILE A 56 -3.93 -7.46 13.21
CA ILE A 56 -3.79 -8.18 14.48
C ILE A 56 -5.12 -8.21 15.24
N ARG A 57 -5.84 -7.09 15.33
CA ARG A 57 -7.14 -6.95 16.01
C ARG A 57 -8.22 -7.82 15.35
N ILE A 58 -8.32 -7.79 14.02
CA ILE A 58 -9.28 -8.61 13.28
C ILE A 58 -8.95 -10.11 13.43
N HIS A 59 -7.68 -10.50 13.28
CA HIS A 59 -7.31 -11.91 13.44
C HIS A 59 -7.35 -12.38 14.88
N SER A 60 -7.20 -11.49 15.86
CA SER A 60 -7.46 -11.78 17.27
C SER A 60 -8.91 -12.23 17.50
N LEU A 61 -9.89 -11.65 16.79
CA LEU A 61 -11.29 -12.13 16.85
C LEU A 61 -11.44 -13.53 16.25
N PHE A 62 -10.80 -13.78 15.10
CA PHE A 62 -10.85 -15.11 14.48
C PHE A 62 -10.09 -16.18 15.27
N HIS A 63 -9.18 -15.79 16.16
CA HIS A 63 -8.34 -16.73 16.89
C HIS A 63 -9.15 -17.72 17.75
N PHE A 64 -10.28 -17.28 18.30
CA PHE A 64 -11.15 -18.14 19.13
C PHE A 64 -11.75 -19.32 18.36
N ILE A 65 -11.88 -19.18 17.03
CA ILE A 65 -12.38 -20.22 16.13
C ILE A 65 -11.29 -20.79 15.21
N ALA A 66 -10.04 -20.32 15.36
CA ALA A 66 -8.92 -20.73 14.53
C ALA A 66 -8.11 -21.91 15.09
N PHE A 67 -8.45 -22.40 16.29
CA PHE A 67 -7.81 -23.55 16.93
C PHE A 67 -6.26 -23.44 16.98
N LYS A 68 -5.73 -22.23 17.21
CA LYS A 68 -4.29 -21.93 17.19
C LYS A 68 -3.58 -22.25 15.86
N SER A 69 -4.31 -22.46 14.77
CA SER A 69 -3.75 -22.78 13.46
C SER A 69 -3.59 -21.53 12.59
N TYR A 70 -2.37 -21.32 12.09
CA TYR A 70 -2.08 -20.27 11.11
C TYR A 70 -2.92 -20.44 9.83
N PHE A 71 -3.08 -21.68 9.35
CA PHE A 71 -3.80 -21.98 8.11
C PHE A 71 -5.27 -21.58 8.17
N VAL A 72 -5.91 -21.69 9.34
CA VAL A 72 -7.29 -21.27 9.52
C VAL A 72 -7.41 -19.74 9.45
N HIS A 73 -6.45 -19.01 10.02
CA HIS A 73 -6.40 -17.55 9.85
C HIS A 73 -6.16 -17.13 8.39
N ALA A 74 -5.27 -17.82 7.68
CA ALA A 74 -5.06 -17.60 6.25
C ALA A 74 -6.34 -17.88 5.44
N LEU A 75 -7.07 -18.95 5.77
CA LEU A 75 -8.35 -19.29 5.15
C LEU A 75 -9.40 -18.18 5.36
N PHE A 76 -9.51 -17.60 6.55
CA PHE A 76 -10.38 -16.44 6.79
C PHE A 76 -9.95 -15.23 5.96
N SER A 77 -8.65 -14.96 5.83
CA SER A 77 -8.12 -13.89 4.97
C SER A 77 -8.53 -14.11 3.50
N CYS A 78 -8.37 -15.34 3.00
CA CYS A 78 -8.79 -15.73 1.65
C CYS A 78 -10.30 -15.56 1.44
N PHE A 79 -11.10 -15.98 2.42
CA PHE A 79 -12.56 -15.88 2.36
C PHE A 79 -13.05 -14.43 2.33
N LEU A 80 -12.49 -13.56 3.18
CA LEU A 80 -12.79 -12.12 3.14
C LEU A 80 -12.35 -11.49 1.81
N SER A 81 -11.18 -11.85 1.31
CA SER A 81 -10.70 -11.40 0.00
C SER A 81 -11.66 -11.79 -1.13
N PHE A 82 -12.15 -13.03 -1.11
CA PHE A 82 -13.12 -13.54 -2.06
C PHE A 82 -14.45 -12.77 -2.02
N ILE A 83 -14.97 -12.47 -0.81
CA ILE A 83 -16.16 -11.63 -0.64
C ILE A 83 -15.93 -10.24 -1.25
N GLY A 84 -14.74 -9.67 -1.03
CA GLY A 84 -14.32 -8.41 -1.66
C GLY A 84 -14.38 -8.47 -3.18
N SER A 85 -13.71 -9.44 -3.78
CA SER A 85 -13.74 -9.69 -5.23
C SER A 85 -15.16 -9.85 -5.78
N PHE A 86 -16.03 -10.58 -5.07
CA PHE A 86 -17.44 -10.73 -5.44
C PHE A 86 -18.19 -9.39 -5.45
N PHE A 87 -17.95 -8.53 -4.45
CA PHE A 87 -18.58 -7.21 -4.42
C PHE A 87 -18.01 -6.23 -5.47
N ILE A 88 -16.73 -6.34 -5.82
CA ILE A 88 -16.16 -5.64 -6.98
C ILE A 88 -16.94 -6.05 -8.24
N TYR A 89 -17.03 -7.37 -8.50
CA TYR A 89 -17.78 -7.91 -9.64
C TYR A 89 -19.23 -7.40 -9.68
N LYS A 90 -19.98 -7.53 -8.58
CA LYS A 90 -21.37 -7.07 -8.48
C LYS A 90 -21.52 -5.57 -8.74
N SER A 91 -20.52 -4.77 -8.38
CA SER A 91 -20.51 -3.33 -8.58
C SER A 91 -20.33 -2.94 -10.06
N VAL A 92 -19.47 -3.64 -10.79
CA VAL A 92 -19.14 -3.26 -12.17
C VAL A 92 -19.77 -4.12 -13.26
N LYS A 93 -20.38 -5.28 -12.96
CA LYS A 93 -20.88 -6.23 -13.97
C LYS A 93 -21.80 -5.61 -15.03
N ALA A 94 -22.60 -4.61 -14.67
CA ALA A 94 -23.52 -3.92 -15.57
C ALA A 94 -22.82 -3.21 -16.74
N PHE A 95 -21.52 -2.93 -16.62
CA PHE A 95 -20.71 -2.33 -17.69
C PHE A 95 -20.09 -3.37 -18.63
N PHE A 96 -20.22 -4.67 -18.32
CA PHE A 96 -19.56 -5.79 -19.01
C PHE A 96 -20.58 -6.78 -19.57
N ASN A 97 -21.56 -6.29 -20.34
CA ASN A 97 -22.57 -7.14 -20.98
C ASN A 97 -21.90 -8.23 -21.83
N ARG A 98 -22.29 -9.50 -21.62
CA ARG A 98 -21.73 -10.71 -22.27
C ARG A 98 -20.25 -11.00 -21.95
N LYS A 99 -19.64 -10.30 -21.00
CA LYS A 99 -18.25 -10.50 -20.54
C LYS A 99 -18.13 -10.86 -19.06
N GLU A 100 -19.21 -11.38 -18.48
CA GLU A 100 -19.25 -11.70 -17.05
C GLU A 100 -18.18 -12.73 -16.65
N VAL A 101 -17.97 -13.78 -17.45
CA VAL A 101 -16.95 -14.79 -17.18
C VAL A 101 -15.53 -14.22 -17.29
N PRO A 102 -15.12 -13.55 -18.38
CA PRO A 102 -13.83 -12.85 -18.43
C PRO A 102 -13.62 -11.85 -17.28
N LEU A 103 -14.67 -11.14 -16.86
CA LEU A 103 -14.60 -10.19 -15.76
C LEU A 103 -14.30 -10.90 -14.43
N ILE A 104 -14.95 -12.04 -14.16
CA ILE A 104 -14.66 -12.85 -12.98
C ILE A 104 -13.20 -13.30 -13.01
N ILE A 105 -12.73 -13.84 -14.13
CA ILE A 105 -11.34 -14.30 -14.30
C ILE A 105 -10.34 -13.18 -13.99
N VAL A 106 -10.57 -11.97 -14.51
CA VAL A 106 -9.70 -10.81 -14.27
C VAL A 106 -9.67 -10.42 -12.79
N ILE A 107 -10.81 -10.48 -12.10
CA ILE A 107 -10.93 -10.07 -10.70
C ILE A 107 -10.37 -11.13 -9.73
N THR A 108 -10.44 -12.41 -10.08
CA THR A 108 -10.10 -13.52 -9.16
C THR A 108 -8.78 -14.23 -9.47
N LEU A 109 -8.38 -14.34 -10.74
CA LEU A 109 -7.25 -15.16 -11.19
C LEU A 109 -6.01 -14.33 -11.57
N PHE A 110 -5.90 -13.10 -11.10
CA PHE A 110 -4.67 -12.32 -11.27
C PHE A 110 -3.58 -12.82 -10.30
N PRO A 111 -2.45 -13.38 -10.80
CA PRO A 111 -1.51 -14.15 -9.96
C PRO A 111 -0.98 -13.38 -8.75
N THR A 112 -0.54 -12.14 -8.94
CA THR A 112 -0.01 -11.34 -7.83
C THR A 112 -1.07 -10.96 -6.81
N LEU A 113 -2.32 -10.74 -7.22
CA LEU A 113 -3.40 -10.51 -6.27
C LEU A 113 -3.58 -11.75 -5.39
N TRP A 114 -3.63 -12.94 -6.01
CA TRP A 114 -3.81 -14.21 -5.32
C TRP A 114 -2.68 -14.51 -4.34
N LEU A 115 -1.43 -14.28 -4.76
CA LEU A 115 -0.25 -14.50 -3.92
C LEU A 115 -0.30 -13.65 -2.63
N TYR A 116 -0.68 -12.38 -2.74
CA TYR A 116 -0.65 -11.47 -1.59
C TYR A 116 -1.95 -11.48 -0.76
N THR A 117 -3.08 -11.91 -1.31
CA THR A 117 -4.31 -12.12 -0.54
C THR A 117 -4.34 -13.48 0.16
N GLY A 118 -3.57 -14.46 -0.31
CA GLY A 118 -3.48 -15.79 0.28
C GLY A 118 -2.76 -15.85 1.64
N GLY A 119 -1.95 -14.83 1.94
CA GLY A 119 -1.22 -14.73 3.22
C GLY A 119 -1.97 -13.93 4.29
N LEU A 120 -1.44 -13.97 5.51
CA LEU A 120 -1.87 -13.14 6.63
C LEU A 120 -1.34 -11.69 6.51
N LEU A 121 -1.70 -11.03 5.41
CA LEU A 121 -1.23 -9.71 5.04
C LEU A 121 -2.40 -8.71 4.97
N LYS A 122 -2.10 -7.41 4.93
CA LYS A 122 -3.11 -6.34 4.82
C LYS A 122 -3.95 -6.43 3.54
N GLU A 123 -3.41 -7.05 2.51
CA GLU A 123 -3.92 -7.05 1.14
C GLU A 123 -5.26 -7.78 1.05
N GLY A 124 -5.44 -8.87 1.80
CA GLY A 124 -6.71 -9.58 1.83
C GLY A 124 -7.85 -8.73 2.41
N LEU A 125 -7.60 -8.10 3.57
CA LEU A 125 -8.53 -7.15 4.17
C LEU A 125 -8.73 -5.91 3.29
N THR A 126 -7.68 -5.42 2.63
CA THR A 126 -7.78 -4.29 1.71
C THR A 126 -8.72 -4.63 0.56
N LEU A 127 -8.62 -5.83 -0.03
CA LEU A 127 -9.50 -6.25 -1.12
C LEU A 127 -10.96 -6.41 -0.65
N PHE A 128 -11.17 -6.95 0.56
CA PHE A 128 -12.50 -7.02 1.19
C PHE A 128 -13.15 -5.64 1.33
N PHE A 129 -12.46 -4.69 1.97
CA PHE A 129 -12.99 -3.34 2.18
C PHE A 129 -13.14 -2.56 0.87
N LEU A 130 -12.26 -2.77 -0.11
CA LEU A 130 -12.37 -2.19 -1.45
C LEU A 130 -13.67 -2.61 -2.14
N GLY A 131 -13.98 -3.91 -2.14
CA GLY A 131 -15.22 -4.43 -2.72
C GLY A 131 -16.47 -3.93 -2.00
N MET A 132 -16.47 -4.01 -0.66
CA MET A 132 -17.56 -3.49 0.17
C MET A 132 -17.80 -2.00 -0.08
N MET A 133 -16.74 -1.20 -0.19
CA MET A 133 -16.79 0.22 -0.50
C MET A 133 -17.47 0.50 -1.84
N LEU A 134 -17.00 -0.16 -2.91
CA LEU A 134 -17.59 0.01 -4.25
C LEU A 134 -19.07 -0.34 -4.28
N TRP A 135 -19.43 -1.45 -3.63
CA TRP A 135 -20.82 -1.91 -3.58
C TRP A 135 -21.70 -0.96 -2.77
N CYS A 136 -21.19 -0.47 -1.62
CA CYS A 136 -21.89 0.50 -0.79
C CYS A 136 -22.13 1.81 -1.54
N ILE A 137 -21.10 2.38 -2.17
CA ILE A 137 -21.21 3.62 -2.95
C ILE A 137 -22.22 3.46 -4.08
N LYS A 138 -22.13 2.37 -4.85
CA LYS A 138 -23.08 2.09 -5.95
C LYS A 138 -24.51 2.07 -5.43
N ASN A 139 -24.78 1.39 -4.32
CA ASN A 139 -26.11 1.31 -3.74
C ASN A 139 -26.61 2.67 -3.24
N CYS A 140 -25.76 3.47 -2.58
CA CYS A 140 -26.13 4.82 -2.15
C CYS A 140 -26.50 5.71 -3.33
N VAL A 141 -25.78 5.59 -4.45
CA VAL A 141 -26.07 6.38 -5.65
C VAL A 141 -27.33 5.90 -6.36
N ASN A 142 -27.52 4.58 -6.48
CA ASN A 142 -28.66 4.00 -7.19
C ASN A 142 -29.97 4.15 -6.39
N ASP A 143 -29.95 3.82 -5.10
CA ASP A 143 -31.10 3.76 -4.20
C ASP A 143 -30.92 4.75 -3.02
N PRO A 144 -31.04 6.07 -3.26
CA PRO A 144 -30.76 7.10 -2.23
C PRO A 144 -31.72 7.06 -1.04
N LYS A 145 -32.86 6.37 -1.14
CA LYS A 145 -33.80 6.18 -0.03
C LYS A 145 -33.31 5.15 0.99
N LYS A 146 -32.33 4.31 0.64
CA LYS A 146 -31.85 3.22 1.50
C LYS A 146 -30.80 3.72 2.49
N ILE A 147 -31.24 4.02 3.71
CA ILE A 147 -30.42 4.59 4.78
C ILE A 147 -29.23 3.68 5.17
N SER A 148 -29.37 2.36 5.04
CA SER A 148 -28.33 1.41 5.45
C SER A 148 -26.96 1.66 4.78
N GLY A 149 -26.97 2.14 3.53
CA GLY A 149 -25.72 2.49 2.84
C GLY A 149 -25.03 3.71 3.44
N TYR A 150 -25.80 4.74 3.79
CA TYR A 150 -25.28 5.96 4.41
C TYR A 150 -24.79 5.75 5.84
N LEU A 151 -25.34 4.76 6.56
CA LEU A 151 -24.81 4.36 7.88
C LEU A 151 -23.51 3.55 7.76
N MET A 152 -23.41 2.69 6.74
CA MET A 152 -22.23 1.84 6.54
C MET A 152 -21.03 2.59 5.94
N LEU A 153 -21.27 3.62 5.11
CA LEU A 153 -20.21 4.34 4.41
C LEU A 153 -19.22 5.05 5.36
N PRO A 154 -19.64 5.80 6.41
CA PRO A 154 -18.71 6.40 7.38
C PRO A 154 -17.83 5.36 8.09
N MET A 155 -18.41 4.21 8.46
CA MET A 155 -17.66 3.10 9.07
C MET A 155 -16.58 2.56 8.11
N LEU A 156 -16.94 2.35 6.84
CA LEU A 156 -15.99 1.89 5.83
C LEU A 156 -14.89 2.93 5.54
N LEU A 157 -15.23 4.22 5.52
CA LEU A 157 -14.27 5.31 5.36
C LEU A 157 -13.30 5.38 6.54
N PHE A 158 -13.80 5.22 7.77
CA PHE A 158 -12.96 5.17 8.96
C PHE A 158 -11.95 4.01 8.89
N ILE A 159 -12.41 2.80 8.59
CA ILE A 159 -11.51 1.64 8.44
C ILE A 159 -10.51 1.86 7.29
N SER A 160 -10.95 2.50 6.21
CA SER A 160 -10.10 2.83 5.06
C SER A 160 -8.93 3.74 5.44
N LEU A 161 -9.17 4.72 6.33
CA LEU A 161 -8.14 5.62 6.86
C LEU A 161 -7.11 4.91 7.73
N LEU A 162 -7.51 3.85 8.42
CA LEU A 162 -6.62 3.10 9.30
C LEU A 162 -5.78 2.05 8.53
N LEU A 163 -6.35 1.42 7.49
CA LEU A 163 -5.72 0.28 6.82
C LEU A 163 -4.75 0.68 5.68
N LYS A 164 -5.29 1.25 4.59
CA LYS A 164 -4.53 1.69 3.41
C LYS A 164 -5.26 2.86 2.75
N PRO A 165 -5.19 4.08 3.32
CA PRO A 165 -5.95 5.23 2.84
C PRO A 165 -5.68 5.55 1.37
N TYR A 166 -4.43 5.43 0.93
CA TYR A 166 -4.03 5.70 -0.45
C TYR A 166 -4.70 4.79 -1.50
N VAL A 167 -5.18 3.60 -1.11
CA VAL A 167 -5.98 2.71 -1.97
C VAL A 167 -7.46 2.93 -1.70
N LEU A 168 -7.89 2.75 -0.46
CA LEU A 168 -9.31 2.62 -0.11
C LEU A 168 -10.04 3.97 -0.09
N PHE A 169 -9.48 4.98 0.57
CA PHE A 169 -10.07 6.31 0.59
C PHE A 169 -10.02 6.95 -0.80
N TYR A 170 -8.92 6.76 -1.51
CA TYR A 170 -8.83 7.21 -2.91
C TYR A 170 -9.86 6.52 -3.81
N CYS A 171 -10.09 5.22 -3.63
CA CYS A 171 -11.17 4.49 -4.30
C CYS A 171 -12.54 5.10 -3.99
N ALA A 172 -12.79 5.46 -2.73
CA ALA A 172 -14.02 6.13 -2.31
C ALA A 172 -14.34 7.34 -3.17
N VAL A 173 -13.37 8.25 -3.29
CA VAL A 173 -13.51 9.51 -4.00
C VAL A 173 -13.75 9.26 -5.49
N VAL A 174 -12.89 8.44 -6.11
CA VAL A 174 -12.96 8.14 -7.55
C VAL A 174 -14.29 7.49 -7.91
N TYR A 175 -14.70 6.46 -7.19
CA TYR A 175 -15.90 5.71 -7.54
C TYR A 175 -17.21 6.39 -7.13
N SER A 176 -17.18 7.26 -6.11
CA SER A 176 -18.31 8.14 -5.81
C SER A 176 -18.58 9.07 -7.00
N LEU A 177 -17.54 9.75 -7.50
CA LEU A 177 -17.66 10.61 -8.68
C LEU A 177 -18.11 9.81 -9.91
N PHE A 178 -17.53 8.63 -10.13
CA PHE A 178 -17.89 7.76 -11.25
C PHE A 178 -19.38 7.40 -11.24
N PHE A 179 -19.89 6.80 -10.16
CA PHE A 179 -21.28 6.37 -10.11
C PHE A 179 -22.26 7.55 -10.18
N ILE A 180 -21.94 8.69 -9.56
CA ILE A 180 -22.76 9.91 -9.63
C ILE A 180 -22.84 10.42 -11.08
N LEU A 181 -21.70 10.53 -11.76
CA LEU A 181 -21.65 11.03 -13.14
C LEU A 181 -22.25 10.04 -14.13
N GLU A 182 -22.12 8.75 -13.87
CA GLU A 182 -22.70 7.71 -14.73
C GLU A 182 -24.22 7.70 -14.68
N LYS A 183 -24.80 7.96 -13.49
CA LYS A 183 -26.25 8.11 -13.33
C LYS A 183 -26.80 9.39 -13.99
N ARG A 184 -25.94 10.38 -14.27
CA ARG A 184 -26.34 11.65 -14.91
C ARG A 184 -26.13 11.60 -16.43
N SER A 185 -27.09 12.12 -17.18
CA SER A 185 -27.01 12.26 -18.65
C SER A 185 -26.20 13.49 -19.08
N LEU A 186 -24.97 13.63 -18.56
CA LEU A 186 -24.09 14.76 -18.88
C LEU A 186 -23.30 14.49 -20.17
N LYS A 187 -23.18 15.51 -21.02
CA LYS A 187 -22.17 15.50 -22.10
C LYS A 187 -20.77 15.61 -21.46
N PHE A 188 -19.77 14.96 -22.07
CA PHE A 188 -18.37 14.99 -21.64
C PHE A 188 -18.12 14.51 -20.18
N LYS A 189 -18.76 13.41 -19.75
CA LYS A 189 -18.59 12.82 -18.41
C LYS A 189 -17.12 12.74 -17.94
N SER A 190 -16.21 12.30 -18.82
CA SER A 190 -14.77 12.18 -18.51
C SER A 190 -14.11 13.51 -18.13
N LEU A 191 -14.53 14.62 -18.75
CA LEU A 191 -13.98 15.96 -18.46
C LEU A 191 -14.44 16.42 -17.07
N TRP A 192 -15.73 16.28 -16.75
CA TRP A 192 -16.29 16.61 -15.44
C TRP A 192 -15.66 15.80 -14.32
N PHE A 193 -15.43 14.50 -14.57
CA PHE A 193 -14.72 13.61 -13.67
C PHE A 193 -13.30 14.10 -13.38
N LEU A 194 -12.52 14.40 -14.42
CA LEU A 194 -11.14 14.86 -14.28
C LEU A 194 -11.07 16.23 -13.58
N SER A 195 -11.93 17.17 -13.98
CA SER A 195 -12.01 18.50 -13.38
C SER A 195 -12.33 18.43 -11.89
N SER A 196 -13.29 17.59 -11.51
CA SER A 196 -13.67 17.38 -10.10
C SER A 196 -12.53 16.78 -9.29
N LEU A 197 -11.78 15.82 -9.85
CA LEU A 197 -10.63 15.22 -9.17
C LEU A 197 -9.46 16.19 -9.01
N ILE A 198 -9.18 17.01 -10.02
CA ILE A 198 -8.16 18.07 -9.93
C ILE A 198 -8.54 19.04 -8.81
N PHE A 199 -9.80 19.49 -8.79
CA PHE A 199 -10.31 20.39 -7.76
C PHE A 199 -10.19 19.79 -6.35
N ILE A 200 -10.61 18.54 -6.16
CA ILE A 200 -10.48 17.83 -4.87
C ILE A 200 -9.01 17.69 -4.47
N THR A 201 -8.12 17.37 -5.40
CA THR A 201 -6.68 17.23 -5.11
C THR A 201 -6.05 18.56 -4.69
N LEU A 202 -6.44 19.66 -5.33
CA LEU A 202 -6.01 21.01 -4.95
C LEU A 202 -6.51 21.39 -3.56
N LEU A 203 -7.78 21.09 -3.24
CA LEU A 203 -8.34 21.32 -1.90
C LEU A 203 -7.61 20.51 -0.82
N VAL A 204 -7.37 19.23 -1.07
CA VAL A 204 -6.64 18.37 -0.12
C VAL A 204 -5.20 18.86 0.06
N ASN A 205 -4.53 19.29 -1.02
CA ASN A 205 -3.17 19.83 -0.91
C ASN A 205 -3.13 21.16 -0.16
N PHE A 206 -4.12 22.03 -0.37
CA PHE A 206 -4.26 23.29 0.37
C PHE A 206 -4.51 23.03 1.86
N GLY A 207 -5.43 22.12 2.20
CA GLY A 207 -5.66 21.71 3.59
C GLY A 207 -4.44 21.07 4.24
N ALA A 208 -3.67 20.27 3.50
CA ALA A 208 -2.42 19.67 3.97
C ALA A 208 -1.35 20.72 4.29
N LEU A 209 -1.22 21.75 3.45
CA LEU A 209 -0.31 22.87 3.69
C LEU A 209 -0.69 23.66 4.94
N LEU A 210 -2.00 23.87 5.18
CA LEU A 210 -2.48 24.58 6.37
C LEU A 210 -2.30 23.80 7.68
N MET A 211 -2.52 22.48 7.66
CA MET A 211 -2.53 21.67 8.89
C MET A 211 -1.20 21.04 9.25
N LYS A 212 -0.33 20.77 8.27
CA LYS A 212 0.91 19.99 8.46
C LYS A 212 2.16 20.68 7.94
N ASP A 213 2.05 21.93 7.46
CA ASP A 213 3.13 22.70 6.82
C ASP A 213 3.85 21.95 5.69
N GLN A 214 3.21 20.92 5.13
CA GLN A 214 3.78 20.01 4.15
C GLN A 214 2.74 19.66 3.09
N GLY A 215 3.10 19.90 1.83
CA GLY A 215 2.28 19.51 0.68
C GLY A 215 2.31 18.00 0.43
N ILE A 216 1.35 17.50 -0.37
CA ILE A 216 1.23 16.07 -0.70
C ILE A 216 2.52 15.53 -1.37
N LEU A 217 3.13 16.33 -2.25
CA LEU A 217 4.36 15.96 -2.93
C LEU A 217 5.54 15.80 -1.95
N GLN A 218 5.66 16.69 -0.96
CA GLN A 218 6.72 16.62 0.05
C GLN A 218 6.52 15.39 0.96
N ALA A 219 5.28 15.13 1.36
CA ALA A 219 4.94 13.92 2.12
C ALA A 219 5.29 12.64 1.36
N ALA A 220 5.03 12.60 0.05
CA ALA A 220 5.39 11.47 -0.80
C ALA A 220 6.91 11.31 -0.99
N LYS A 221 7.66 12.40 -1.16
CA LYS A 221 9.14 12.37 -1.18
C LYS A 221 9.73 11.89 0.15
N LYS A 222 9.15 12.31 1.27
CA LYS A 222 9.57 11.82 2.60
C LYS A 222 9.38 10.30 2.68
N ARG A 223 8.22 9.79 2.26
CA ARG A 223 7.95 8.34 2.20
C ARG A 223 8.92 7.58 1.30
N GLU A 224 9.24 8.13 0.13
CA GLU A 224 10.25 7.55 -0.79
C GLU A 224 11.61 7.44 -0.09
N LYS A 225 12.06 8.51 0.58
CA LYS A 225 13.31 8.54 1.34
C LYS A 225 13.31 7.52 2.48
N ASP A 226 12.26 7.49 3.30
CA ASP A 226 12.12 6.55 4.41
C ASP A 226 12.23 5.09 3.90
N PHE A 227 11.60 4.78 2.76
CA PHE A 227 11.71 3.46 2.13
C PHE A 227 13.14 3.15 1.64
N MET A 228 13.82 4.11 1.01
CA MET A 228 15.21 3.95 0.57
C MET A 228 16.14 3.72 1.75
N ASP A 229 15.95 4.47 2.83
CA ASP A 229 16.71 4.37 4.07
C ASP A 229 16.52 3.00 4.73
N LEU A 230 15.30 2.45 4.72
CA LEU A 230 15.05 1.07 5.18
C LEU A 230 15.72 0.03 4.27
N SER A 231 15.69 0.26 2.96
CA SER A 231 16.20 -0.70 1.97
C SER A 231 17.73 -0.86 1.98
N THR A 232 18.44 0.18 2.43
CA THR A 232 19.90 0.16 2.52
C THR A 232 20.40 -0.70 3.68
N GLY A 233 19.54 -1.03 4.66
CA GLY A 233 19.88 -1.88 5.80
C GLY A 233 20.92 -1.24 6.73
N GLY A 234 21.52 -2.04 7.60
CA GLY A 234 22.57 -1.57 8.50
C GLY A 234 22.73 -2.42 9.74
N ILE A 235 23.77 -2.12 10.50
CA ILE A 235 24.01 -2.64 11.84
C ILE A 235 23.55 -1.56 12.82
N PHE A 236 22.55 -1.88 13.64
CA PHE A 236 21.95 -0.96 14.59
C PHE A 236 22.48 -1.25 16.00
N LEU A 237 23.09 -0.23 16.58
CA LEU A 237 23.86 -0.27 17.81
C LEU A 237 23.30 0.77 18.78
N MET A 238 23.39 0.53 20.09
CA MET A 238 22.90 1.45 21.11
C MET A 238 23.84 1.52 22.31
N ASP A 239 24.12 2.73 22.78
CA ASP A 239 24.77 3.00 24.06
C ASP A 239 23.83 3.78 25.00
N SER A 240 24.36 4.32 26.10
CA SER A 240 23.60 5.08 27.10
C SER A 240 23.14 6.47 26.62
N VAL A 241 23.68 7.00 25.52
CA VAL A 241 23.45 8.37 25.03
C VAL A 241 22.88 8.40 23.61
N LYS A 242 23.22 7.41 22.77
CA LYS A 242 23.05 7.41 21.32
C LYS A 242 22.55 6.06 20.82
N PHE A 243 21.72 6.14 19.79
CA PHE A 243 21.36 5.05 18.89
C PHE A 243 22.10 5.26 17.56
N VAL A 244 22.82 4.25 17.09
CA VAL A 244 23.76 4.37 15.96
C VAL A 244 23.40 3.36 14.87
N ARG A 245 23.44 3.83 13.62
CA ARG A 245 23.31 3.00 12.41
C ARG A 245 24.61 3.05 11.62
N VAL A 246 25.27 1.90 11.54
CA VAL A 246 26.45 1.65 10.71
C VAL A 246 26.00 0.97 9.40
N PRO A 247 26.65 1.21 8.24
CA PRO A 247 26.38 0.46 7.02
C PRO A 247 26.42 -1.07 7.22
N TYR A 248 25.69 -1.82 6.40
CA TYR A 248 25.65 -3.29 6.46
C TYR A 248 26.98 -3.90 5.97
N ASP A 249 27.99 -3.83 6.83
CA ASP A 249 29.29 -4.44 6.65
C ASP A 249 29.87 -4.79 8.02
N THR A 250 29.94 -6.10 8.30
CA THR A 250 30.43 -6.63 9.58
C THR A 250 31.90 -6.31 9.82
N THR A 251 32.66 -5.93 8.80
CA THR A 251 34.06 -5.53 8.96
C THR A 251 34.20 -4.15 9.61
N LEU A 252 33.15 -3.32 9.64
CA LEU A 252 33.20 -1.97 10.21
C LEU A 252 33.11 -1.96 11.75
N VAL A 253 32.64 -3.07 12.33
CA VAL A 253 32.45 -3.23 13.78
C VAL A 253 33.37 -4.33 14.31
N LYS A 254 33.87 -4.17 15.54
CA LYS A 254 34.64 -5.20 16.25
C LYS A 254 33.82 -5.70 17.42
N ARG A 255 33.66 -7.01 17.53
CA ARG A 255 33.00 -7.62 18.70
C ARG A 255 33.92 -7.54 19.92
N VAL A 256 33.36 -7.14 21.06
CA VAL A 256 34.09 -7.07 22.33
C VAL A 256 34.34 -8.50 22.85
N LYS A 257 35.60 -8.81 23.18
CA LYS A 257 35.96 -10.10 23.81
C LYS A 257 35.26 -10.19 25.17
N ASN A 258 34.63 -11.31 25.46
CA ASN A 258 33.87 -11.61 26.70
C ASN A 258 32.48 -10.99 26.88
N LYS A 259 31.95 -10.21 25.92
CA LYS A 259 30.54 -9.78 25.94
C LYS A 259 29.83 -10.21 24.65
N LYS A 260 28.77 -11.02 24.79
CA LYS A 260 27.89 -11.37 23.67
C LYS A 260 27.10 -10.12 23.26
N ASP A 261 26.91 -9.92 21.96
CA ASP A 261 26.11 -8.83 21.39
C ASP A 261 26.59 -7.40 21.75
N HIS A 262 27.89 -7.24 22.03
CA HIS A 262 28.51 -5.93 22.25
C HIS A 262 29.63 -5.67 21.23
N TYR A 263 29.62 -4.47 20.66
CA TYR A 263 30.48 -4.07 19.54
C TYR A 263 31.11 -2.69 19.78
N THR A 264 32.32 -2.49 19.24
CA THR A 264 32.93 -1.17 19.07
C THR A 264 32.99 -0.83 17.59
N ILE A 265 32.89 0.45 17.27
CA ILE A 265 32.97 0.95 15.89
C ILE A 265 34.45 1.25 15.60
N LYS A 266 34.95 0.83 14.42
CA LYS A 266 36.33 1.12 14.02
C LYS A 266 36.56 2.63 13.80
N GLU A 267 37.82 3.04 13.86
CA GLU A 267 38.23 4.41 13.55
C GLU A 267 37.89 4.75 12.09
N LYS A 268 37.55 6.00 11.81
CA LYS A 268 37.25 6.52 10.45
C LYS A 268 36.01 5.92 9.77
N VAL A 269 35.19 5.16 10.51
CA VAL A 269 33.90 4.66 10.01
C VAL A 269 32.88 5.80 10.00
N THR A 270 32.11 5.90 8.93
CA THR A 270 30.94 6.80 8.84
C THR A 270 29.71 6.13 9.45
N PHE A 271 28.93 6.87 10.21
CA PHE A 271 27.68 6.37 10.74
C PHE A 271 26.66 7.48 10.97
N THR A 272 25.39 7.12 10.96
CA THR A 272 24.28 7.98 11.35
C THR A 272 23.91 7.68 12.79
N TYR A 273 23.59 8.69 13.59
CA TYR A 273 23.19 8.49 14.98
C TYR A 273 22.07 9.44 15.41
N TRP A 274 21.39 9.04 16.47
CA TRP A 274 20.32 9.77 17.13
C TRP A 274 20.60 9.78 18.62
N GLU A 275 20.53 10.94 19.25
CA GLU A 275 20.70 11.03 20.70
C GLU A 275 19.37 10.69 21.39
N HIS A 276 19.42 9.99 22.53
CA HIS A 276 18.22 9.63 23.28
C HIS A 276 17.43 10.86 23.76
N SER A 277 18.12 11.98 23.97
CA SER A 277 17.52 13.28 24.28
C SER A 277 16.75 13.89 23.10
N HIS A 278 17.21 13.66 21.85
CA HIS A 278 16.69 14.27 20.63
C HIS A 278 16.56 13.25 19.48
N GLN A 279 15.75 12.20 19.67
CA GLN A 279 15.62 11.10 18.70
C GLN A 279 15.03 11.50 17.32
N LYS A 280 14.50 12.72 17.18
CA LYS A 280 13.94 13.22 15.91
C LYS A 280 15.01 13.79 14.98
N ASP A 281 16.18 14.12 15.51
CA ASP A 281 17.25 14.76 14.75
C ASP A 281 18.20 13.69 14.23
N THR A 282 18.33 13.61 12.91
CA THR A 282 19.22 12.64 12.26
C THR A 282 20.60 13.27 12.13
N LEU A 283 21.54 12.83 12.97
CA LEU A 283 22.91 13.33 12.99
C LEU A 283 23.85 12.39 12.23
N TYR A 284 24.90 12.97 11.64
CA TYR A 284 25.85 12.22 10.82
C TYR A 284 27.28 12.40 11.34
N CYS A 285 27.98 11.29 11.55
CA CYS A 285 29.40 11.27 11.88
C CYS A 285 30.18 10.92 10.60
N PRO A 286 30.95 11.88 10.01
CA PRO A 286 31.70 11.63 8.78
C PRO A 286 32.97 10.81 8.99
N SER A 287 33.50 10.76 10.21
CA SER A 287 34.68 9.96 10.55
C SER A 287 34.69 9.74 12.04
N ASN A 288 34.51 8.49 12.47
CA ASN A 288 34.51 8.13 13.88
C ASN A 288 35.88 8.36 14.54
N PRO A 289 35.99 9.26 15.55
CA PRO A 289 37.20 9.43 16.33
C PRO A 289 37.29 8.45 17.52
N ASP A 290 36.18 7.86 17.94
CA ASP A 290 36.08 7.09 19.18
C ASP A 290 35.94 5.59 18.92
N THR A 291 36.96 4.83 19.33
CA THR A 291 37.00 3.37 19.21
C THR A 291 36.79 2.64 20.54
N SER A 292 36.60 3.40 21.62
CA SER A 292 36.52 2.90 22.99
C SER A 292 35.10 2.64 23.46
N THR A 293 34.13 3.40 22.96
CA THR A 293 32.72 3.25 23.34
C THR A 293 32.17 1.88 22.92
N ILE A 294 31.56 1.21 23.89
CA ILE A 294 30.95 -0.10 23.73
C ILE A 294 29.47 0.09 23.47
N TYR A 295 29.01 -0.42 22.33
CA TYR A 295 27.61 -0.41 21.97
C TYR A 295 27.01 -1.81 22.13
N SER A 296 25.76 -1.86 22.56
CA SER A 296 24.92 -3.06 22.51
C SER A 296 24.30 -3.21 21.11
N LEU A 297 24.26 -4.44 20.59
CA LEU A 297 23.61 -4.75 19.33
C LEU A 297 22.10 -4.80 19.53
N VAL A 298 21.37 -4.02 18.72
CA VAL A 298 19.90 -4.03 18.75
C VAL A 298 19.37 -4.98 17.68
N TYR A 299 19.74 -4.76 16.41
CA TYR A 299 19.44 -5.69 15.31
C TYR A 299 20.37 -5.45 14.11
N ILE A 300 20.45 -6.46 13.24
CA ILE A 300 21.18 -6.39 11.97
C ILE A 300 20.16 -6.54 10.84
N LEU A 301 20.13 -5.55 9.94
CA LEU A 301 19.23 -5.57 8.79
C LEU A 301 20.06 -5.71 7.50
N PRO A 302 19.91 -6.79 6.73
CA PRO A 302 20.61 -6.94 5.47
C PRO A 302 20.14 -5.92 4.44
N LYS A 303 21.04 -5.52 3.54
CA LYS A 303 20.70 -4.66 2.40
C LYS A 303 19.73 -5.39 1.47
N ALA A 304 18.66 -4.70 1.05
CA ALA A 304 17.69 -5.26 0.13
C ALA A 304 18.29 -5.42 -1.29
N GLY A 305 18.13 -6.62 -1.88
CA GLY A 305 18.63 -6.93 -3.23
C GLY A 305 17.74 -6.44 -4.38
N SER A 306 16.54 -5.94 -4.05
CA SER A 306 15.47 -5.57 -4.99
C SER A 306 15.15 -4.07 -5.02
N THR A 307 15.99 -3.26 -4.35
CA THR A 307 15.89 -1.80 -4.34
C THR A 307 16.11 -1.23 -5.73
N VAL A 308 15.27 -0.27 -6.09
CA VAL A 308 15.35 0.43 -7.37
C VAL A 308 16.17 1.70 -7.19
N ASN A 309 17.11 1.95 -8.10
CA ASN A 309 17.92 3.16 -8.05
C ASN A 309 17.05 4.36 -8.44
N VAL A 310 16.72 5.17 -7.44
CA VAL A 310 16.04 6.46 -7.62
C VAL A 310 17.09 7.47 -8.10
N ILE A 311 16.93 7.99 -9.32
CA ILE A 311 17.74 9.12 -9.79
C ILE A 311 17.36 10.33 -8.92
N ASN A 312 18.26 10.72 -8.02
CA ASN A 312 18.12 11.90 -7.19
C ASN A 312 18.24 13.16 -8.07
N GLY A 313 17.25 14.05 -8.03
CA GLY A 313 17.39 15.42 -8.55
C GLY A 313 16.29 15.94 -9.48
N SER A 314 15.39 15.10 -10.02
CA SER A 314 14.30 15.64 -10.85
C SER A 314 13.15 16.18 -9.97
N SER A 315 13.00 17.50 -9.90
CA SER A 315 11.82 18.15 -9.31
C SER A 315 10.59 18.14 -10.23
N ASN A 316 10.77 17.77 -11.51
CA ASN A 316 9.72 17.77 -12.50
C ASN A 316 8.71 16.62 -12.27
N PHE A 317 7.45 16.97 -12.04
CA PHE A 317 6.35 16.03 -11.81
C PHE A 317 6.15 15.03 -12.95
N PHE A 318 6.35 15.46 -14.20
CA PHE A 318 6.18 14.59 -15.37
C PHE A 318 7.22 13.46 -15.39
N ILE A 319 8.48 13.79 -15.09
CA ILE A 319 9.58 12.80 -15.02
C ILE A 319 9.32 11.81 -13.88
N ILE A 320 8.87 12.30 -12.71
CA ILE A 320 8.49 11.45 -11.58
C ILE A 320 7.35 10.50 -11.98
N GLY A 321 6.33 11.01 -12.66
CA GLY A 321 5.20 10.21 -13.13
C GLY A 321 5.62 9.09 -14.09
N LEU A 322 6.38 9.42 -15.14
CA LEU A 322 6.88 8.45 -16.11
C LEU A 322 7.78 7.39 -15.46
N ARG A 323 8.69 7.82 -14.58
CA ARG A 323 9.57 6.92 -13.82
C ARG A 323 8.76 5.97 -12.94
N SER A 324 7.74 6.48 -12.26
CA SER A 324 6.88 5.68 -11.39
C SER A 324 6.09 4.64 -12.18
N LEU A 325 5.58 5.02 -13.35
CA LEU A 325 4.95 4.08 -14.28
C LEU A 325 5.93 3.03 -14.77
N TYR A 326 7.16 3.40 -15.13
CA TYR A 326 8.20 2.45 -15.52
C TYR A 326 8.45 1.40 -14.43
N TYR A 327 8.64 1.83 -13.17
CA TYR A 327 8.87 0.89 -12.07
C TYR A 327 7.65 0.02 -11.75
N THR A 328 6.45 0.51 -11.98
CA THR A 328 5.20 -0.21 -11.68
C THR A 328 4.64 -0.99 -12.84
N THR A 329 5.19 -0.91 -14.04
CA THR A 329 4.70 -1.67 -15.21
C THR A 329 5.78 -2.49 -15.88
N LEU A 330 7.02 -1.99 -15.93
CA LEU A 330 8.12 -2.59 -16.70
C LEU A 330 9.22 -3.17 -15.82
N HIS A 331 9.33 -2.81 -14.54
CA HIS A 331 10.36 -3.33 -13.65
C HIS A 331 9.79 -4.31 -12.59
N PRO A 332 10.27 -5.56 -12.50
CA PRO A 332 11.28 -6.19 -13.33
C PRO A 332 10.71 -6.68 -14.68
N PHE A 333 11.52 -6.61 -15.74
CA PHE A 333 11.30 -7.26 -17.03
C PHE A 333 12.29 -8.41 -17.21
N PHE A 334 12.08 -9.24 -18.22
CA PHE A 334 12.85 -10.48 -18.43
C PHE A 334 14.38 -10.31 -18.36
N TYR A 335 14.92 -9.17 -18.83
CA TYR A 335 16.35 -8.90 -18.86
C TYR A 335 16.95 -8.42 -17.51
N ASN A 336 16.14 -7.88 -16.61
CA ASN A 336 16.61 -7.36 -15.32
C ASN A 336 16.09 -8.17 -14.11
N ALA A 337 15.25 -9.18 -14.37
CA ALA A 337 14.69 -10.07 -13.38
C ALA A 337 15.79 -10.90 -12.70
N LYS A 338 15.89 -10.75 -11.38
CA LYS A 338 16.80 -11.53 -10.52
C LYS A 338 16.01 -12.62 -9.81
N GLY A 339 16.20 -13.86 -10.26
CA GLY A 339 15.56 -15.05 -9.69
C GLY A 339 14.15 -15.33 -10.22
N ILE A 340 13.64 -16.52 -9.89
CA ILE A 340 12.40 -17.09 -10.47
C ILE A 340 11.17 -16.22 -10.17
N MET A 341 11.04 -15.68 -8.96
CA MET A 341 9.90 -14.83 -8.58
C MET A 341 9.83 -13.55 -9.42
N GLN A 342 10.98 -12.96 -9.78
CA GLN A 342 11.00 -11.77 -10.63
C GLN A 342 10.68 -12.10 -12.09
N GLN A 343 11.01 -13.31 -12.56
CA GLN A 343 10.63 -13.75 -13.91
C GLN A 343 9.11 -13.92 -14.05
N PHE A 344 8.43 -14.49 -13.04
CA PHE A 344 6.96 -14.52 -13.01
C PHE A 344 6.37 -13.11 -12.95
N ALA A 345 6.97 -12.20 -12.17
CA ALA A 345 6.57 -10.80 -12.17
C ALA A 345 6.76 -10.14 -13.55
N SER A 346 7.78 -10.52 -14.32
CA SER A 346 7.98 -10.03 -15.70
C SER A 346 6.88 -10.48 -16.67
N LEU A 347 6.37 -11.71 -16.54
CA LEU A 347 5.21 -12.18 -17.32
C LEU A 347 3.96 -11.36 -17.00
N GLU A 348 3.72 -11.09 -15.72
CA GLU A 348 2.61 -10.23 -15.31
C GLU A 348 2.77 -8.79 -15.81
N ASN A 349 3.98 -8.24 -15.75
CA ASN A 349 4.32 -6.94 -16.30
C ASN A 349 4.03 -6.84 -17.80
N LEU A 350 4.40 -7.88 -18.56
CA LEU A 350 4.07 -7.96 -19.98
C LEU A 350 2.55 -7.94 -20.21
N LEU A 351 1.78 -8.72 -19.43
CA LEU A 351 0.32 -8.70 -19.50
C LEU A 351 -0.25 -7.30 -19.18
N LEU A 352 0.25 -6.64 -18.14
CA LEU A 352 -0.17 -5.28 -17.78
C LEU A 352 0.15 -4.27 -18.88
N CYS A 353 1.32 -4.37 -19.52
CA CYS A 353 1.68 -3.52 -20.67
C CYS A 353 0.73 -3.75 -21.85
N ILE A 354 0.39 -5.00 -22.18
CA ILE A 354 -0.57 -5.32 -23.23
C ILE A 354 -1.95 -4.74 -22.89
N CYS A 355 -2.44 -4.95 -21.66
CA CYS A 355 -3.70 -4.39 -21.20
C CYS A 355 -3.70 -2.85 -21.27
N PHE A 356 -2.62 -2.21 -20.86
CA PHE A 356 -2.47 -0.76 -20.96
C PHE A 356 -2.56 -0.28 -22.41
N LEU A 357 -1.85 -0.93 -23.35
CA LEU A 357 -1.92 -0.60 -24.78
C LEU A 357 -3.34 -0.78 -25.34
N ILE A 358 -4.02 -1.88 -25.00
CA ILE A 358 -5.42 -2.13 -25.38
C ILE A 358 -6.31 -1.00 -24.86
N SER A 359 -6.16 -0.58 -23.60
CA SER A 359 -6.93 0.52 -23.04
C SER A 359 -6.69 1.84 -23.76
N ILE A 360 -5.44 2.16 -24.10
CA ILE A 360 -5.09 3.39 -24.83
C ILE A 360 -5.72 3.37 -26.23
N VAL A 361 -5.55 2.30 -27.00
CA VAL A 361 -6.17 2.16 -28.33
C VAL A 361 -7.70 2.24 -28.22
N GLY A 362 -8.26 1.62 -27.18
CA GLY A 362 -9.68 1.64 -26.87
C GLY A 362 -10.25 3.04 -26.63
N ILE A 363 -9.50 3.92 -25.97
CA ILE A 363 -9.89 5.32 -25.75
C ILE A 363 -10.04 6.07 -27.07
N PHE A 364 -9.21 5.77 -28.07
CA PHE A 364 -9.26 6.41 -29.39
C PHE A 364 -10.21 5.71 -30.38
N SER A 365 -10.72 4.51 -30.06
CA SER A 365 -11.69 3.80 -30.91
C SER A 365 -13.00 4.59 -31.09
N LYS A 366 -13.67 4.39 -32.23
CA LYS A 366 -15.01 4.93 -32.50
C LYS A 366 -16.07 4.06 -31.80
N GLY A 367 -17.19 4.67 -31.38
CA GLY A 367 -18.33 3.94 -30.80
C GLY A 367 -18.63 4.27 -29.33
N ALA A 368 -19.33 3.34 -28.67
CA ALA A 368 -20.02 3.46 -27.38
C ALA A 368 -19.26 4.12 -26.22
N ASP A 369 -20.00 4.55 -25.19
CA ASP A 369 -19.53 5.32 -24.01
C ASP A 369 -18.15 4.86 -23.49
N LYS A 370 -17.18 5.77 -23.44
CA LYS A 370 -15.79 5.46 -23.04
C LYS A 370 -15.57 5.64 -21.54
N PHE A 371 -16.53 6.25 -20.86
CA PHE A 371 -16.37 6.75 -19.50
C PHE A 371 -16.01 5.66 -18.49
N PRO A 372 -16.68 4.49 -18.42
CA PRO A 372 -16.29 3.44 -17.47
C PRO A 372 -14.86 2.93 -17.67
N GLY A 373 -14.47 2.65 -18.91
CA GLY A 373 -13.13 2.18 -19.25
C GLY A 373 -12.03 3.20 -18.90
N ILE A 374 -12.31 4.50 -19.07
CA ILE A 374 -11.39 5.59 -18.69
C ILE A 374 -11.24 5.65 -17.17
N VAL A 375 -12.33 5.52 -16.40
CA VAL A 375 -12.27 5.55 -14.93
C VAL A 375 -11.49 4.35 -14.38
N PHE A 376 -11.71 3.14 -14.91
CA PHE A 376 -10.95 1.96 -14.52
C PHE A 376 -9.44 2.16 -14.79
N LEU A 377 -9.10 2.65 -15.97
CA LEU A 377 -7.70 2.95 -16.33
C LEU A 377 -7.10 4.01 -15.41
N PHE A 378 -7.83 5.11 -15.20
CA PHE A 378 -7.38 6.24 -14.41
C PHE A 378 -7.06 5.81 -12.98
N TYR A 379 -7.98 5.09 -12.31
CA TYR A 379 -7.78 4.61 -10.94
C TYR A 379 -6.57 3.66 -10.83
N GLY A 380 -6.40 2.74 -11.79
CA GLY A 380 -5.24 1.84 -11.81
C GLY A 380 -3.93 2.61 -11.98
N LEU A 381 -3.87 3.54 -12.95
CA LEU A 381 -2.67 4.33 -13.24
C LEU A 381 -2.29 5.28 -12.12
N SER A 382 -3.26 5.94 -11.48
CA SER A 382 -2.99 6.82 -10.35
C SER A 382 -2.39 6.06 -9.16
N LEU A 383 -2.86 4.83 -8.90
CA LEU A 383 -2.25 3.97 -7.88
C LEU A 383 -0.83 3.55 -8.28
N PHE A 384 -0.63 3.18 -9.54
CA PHE A 384 0.68 2.80 -10.06
C PHE A 384 1.68 3.96 -9.92
N ILE A 385 1.30 5.17 -10.31
CA ILE A 385 2.13 6.37 -10.13
C ILE A 385 2.46 6.60 -8.66
N LEU A 386 1.46 6.57 -7.78
CA LEU A 386 1.68 6.82 -6.35
C LEU A 386 2.60 5.77 -5.69
N ILE A 387 2.39 4.50 -6.02
CA ILE A 387 3.17 3.38 -5.47
C ILE A 387 4.60 3.41 -6.03
N GLY A 388 4.76 3.61 -7.34
CA GLY A 388 6.08 3.70 -7.97
C GLY A 388 6.89 4.90 -7.47
N PHE A 389 6.22 5.97 -7.06
CA PHE A 389 6.88 7.13 -6.48
C PHE A 389 7.29 6.91 -5.04
N THR A 390 6.42 6.33 -4.21
CA THR A 390 6.64 6.24 -2.75
C THR A 390 7.38 4.99 -2.31
N THR A 391 7.44 3.94 -3.13
CA THR A 391 7.99 2.63 -2.74
C THR A 391 9.03 2.10 -3.72
N PRO A 392 10.27 2.60 -3.71
CA PRO A 392 11.34 2.20 -4.63
C PRO A 392 11.95 0.81 -4.33
N ASN A 393 11.10 -0.20 -4.16
CA ASN A 393 11.49 -1.60 -4.03
C ASN A 393 10.59 -2.47 -4.91
N SER A 394 11.18 -3.18 -5.87
CA SER A 394 10.40 -3.94 -6.86
C SER A 394 9.45 -4.96 -6.23
N GLY A 395 9.85 -5.70 -5.19
CA GLY A 395 8.97 -6.64 -4.50
C GLY A 395 7.80 -5.95 -3.79
N ALA A 396 8.05 -4.82 -3.14
CA ALA A 396 7.01 -4.03 -2.49
C ALA A 396 6.04 -3.42 -3.50
N ILE A 397 6.55 -2.95 -4.65
CA ILE A 397 5.73 -2.41 -5.74
C ILE A 397 4.74 -3.46 -6.24
N MET A 398 5.22 -4.69 -6.56
CA MET A 398 4.35 -5.77 -7.04
C MET A 398 3.21 -6.04 -6.04
N ARG A 399 3.53 -6.08 -4.75
CA ARG A 399 2.55 -6.26 -3.68
C ARG A 399 1.53 -5.14 -3.61
N TYR A 400 1.99 -3.90 -3.54
CA TYR A 400 1.11 -2.77 -3.28
C TYR A 400 0.26 -2.39 -4.48
N ARG A 401 0.73 -2.64 -5.70
CA ARG A 401 -0.01 -2.33 -6.93
C ARG A 401 -1.09 -3.37 -7.25
N ALA A 402 -1.04 -4.55 -6.64
CA ALA A 402 -1.90 -5.69 -7.00
C ALA A 402 -3.40 -5.35 -7.05
N PRO A 403 -3.99 -4.60 -6.09
CA PRO A 403 -5.39 -4.20 -6.20
C PRO A 403 -5.66 -3.25 -7.37
N GLY A 404 -4.72 -2.36 -7.69
CA GLY A 404 -4.84 -1.42 -8.82
C GLY A 404 -4.70 -2.11 -10.18
N ALA A 405 -3.90 -3.17 -10.27
CA ALA A 405 -3.68 -3.95 -11.49
C ALA A 405 -5.01 -4.49 -12.05
N VAL A 406 -5.89 -5.00 -11.18
CA VAL A 406 -7.22 -5.51 -11.57
C VAL A 406 -8.01 -4.47 -12.37
N PHE A 407 -7.91 -3.18 -12.04
CA PHE A 407 -8.62 -2.11 -12.74
C PHE A 407 -8.02 -1.80 -14.12
N ILE A 408 -6.71 -1.98 -14.31
CA ILE A 408 -6.07 -1.90 -15.63
C ILE A 408 -6.60 -3.03 -16.52
N LEU A 409 -6.66 -4.27 -16.01
CA LEU A 409 -7.21 -5.40 -16.75
C LEU A 409 -8.71 -5.21 -17.07
N MET A 410 -9.50 -4.68 -16.12
CA MET A 410 -10.91 -4.35 -16.35
C MET A 410 -11.08 -3.29 -17.44
N SER A 411 -10.22 -2.27 -17.47
CA SER A 411 -10.22 -1.28 -18.55
C SER A 411 -9.94 -1.92 -19.91
N ALA A 412 -8.92 -2.77 -20.00
CA ALA A 412 -8.58 -3.46 -21.25
C ALA A 412 -9.72 -4.35 -21.71
N LEU A 413 -10.31 -5.13 -20.80
CA LEU A 413 -11.46 -5.98 -21.07
C LEU A 413 -12.67 -5.17 -21.56
N TYR A 414 -12.89 -3.98 -21.00
CA TYR A 414 -13.98 -3.08 -21.41
C TYR A 414 -13.81 -2.66 -22.87
N PHE A 415 -12.60 -2.28 -23.27
CA PHE A 415 -12.31 -1.80 -24.62
C PHE A 415 -12.11 -2.90 -25.66
N PHE A 416 -11.79 -4.13 -25.26
CA PHE A 416 -11.41 -5.22 -26.16
C PHE A 416 -12.40 -5.47 -27.33
N ASP A 417 -13.71 -5.38 -27.08
CA ASP A 417 -14.72 -5.65 -28.14
C ASP A 417 -14.89 -4.46 -29.07
N LYS A 418 -14.72 -3.24 -28.54
CA LYS A 418 -14.84 -2.00 -29.32
C LYS A 418 -13.73 -1.92 -30.35
N ILE A 419 -12.54 -2.42 -30.01
CA ILE A 419 -11.42 -2.54 -30.94
C ILE A 419 -11.71 -3.58 -32.01
N LYS A 420 -12.19 -4.78 -31.64
CA LYS A 420 -12.56 -5.84 -32.61
C LYS A 420 -13.57 -5.35 -33.65
N PHE A 421 -14.57 -4.57 -33.23
CA PHE A 421 -15.57 -4.02 -34.13
C PHE A 421 -14.96 -3.08 -35.17
N VAL A 422 -14.08 -2.15 -34.75
CA VAL A 422 -13.38 -1.22 -35.66
C VAL A 422 -12.47 -1.95 -36.65
N PHE A 423 -11.76 -2.99 -36.22
CA PHE A 423 -10.94 -3.78 -37.15
C PHE A 423 -11.81 -4.57 -38.15
N ARG A 424 -12.96 -5.09 -37.73
CA ARG A 424 -13.84 -5.84 -38.63
C ARG A 424 -14.51 -4.96 -39.68
N GLU A 425 -14.87 -3.71 -39.37
CA GLU A 425 -15.42 -2.74 -40.33
C GLU A 425 -14.37 -2.18 -41.31
N LYS A 426 -13.08 -2.24 -40.97
CA LYS A 426 -12.01 -1.66 -41.82
C LYS A 426 -11.41 -2.68 -42.79
N PHE A 427 -11.67 -3.97 -42.58
CA PHE A 427 -11.15 -5.09 -43.36
C PHE A 427 -12.24 -5.96 -44.01
N ASN A 428 -13.51 -5.57 -43.86
CA ASN A 428 -14.63 -5.95 -44.72
C ASN A 428 -15.01 -4.74 -45.55
#